data_AF-A0A552JSJ4-F1
#
_entry.id   AF-A0A552JSJ4-F1
#
_cell.length_a   1.000
_cell.length_b   1.000
_cell.length_c   1.000
_cell.angle_alpha   90.00
_cell.angle_beta   90.00
_cell.angle_gamma   90.00
#
_symmetry.space_group_name_H-M   'P 1'
#
loop_
_entity.id
_entity.type
_entity.pdbx_description
1 polymer ?
#
loop_
_entity_poly.entity_id
_entity_poly.type
_entity_poly.pdbx_seq_one_letter_code
_entity_poly.pdbx_strand_id
1 'polypeptide(L)'
;MLTTVTIEIDPSLMRKAEAWAKNHQLSLSAAISHLLQQLPELDSENQNLVSTISQESGRRSILELDGLGQEIWQGIDNQMYINEERDSWNG
;
A
#
# COMPACT_ATOMS: atom_id res chain seq x y z
N MET A 1 -25.72 18.37 -8.37
CA MET A 1 -24.86 19.50 -7.97
C MET A 1 -23.44 19.10 -8.31
N LEU A 2 -22.66 19.92 -9.03
CA LEU A 2 -21.26 19.60 -9.37
C LEU A 2 -20.36 20.21 -8.31
N THR A 3 -19.62 19.38 -7.59
CA THR A 3 -18.60 19.80 -6.62
C THR A 3 -17.23 19.69 -7.28
N THR A 4 -16.55 20.82 -7.43
CA THR A 4 -15.17 20.85 -7.92
C THR A 4 -14.24 20.77 -6.71
N VAL A 5 -13.31 19.81 -6.73
CA VAL A 5 -12.29 19.64 -5.69
C VAL A 5 -10.92 19.84 -6.35
N THR A 6 -10.11 20.73 -5.80
CA THR A 6 -8.75 20.99 -6.25
C THR A 6 -7.77 20.28 -5.32
N ILE A 7 -6.92 19.42 -5.87
CA ILE A 7 -5.95 18.62 -5.11
C ILE A 7 -4.60 18.75 -5.81
N GLU A 8 -3.55 19.04 -5.06
CA GLU A 8 -2.18 19.00 -5.56
C GLU A 8 -1.70 17.54 -5.56
N ILE A 9 -1.38 17.02 -6.74
CA ILE A 9 -0.97 15.62 -6.93
C ILE A 9 0.40 15.62 -7.60
N ASP A 10 1.30 14.77 -7.08
CA ASP A 10 2.63 14.58 -7.68
C ASP A 10 2.52 14.13 -9.15
N PRO A 11 3.31 14.71 -10.08
CA PRO A 11 3.23 14.40 -11.51
C PRO A 11 3.52 12.92 -11.84
N SER A 12 4.23 12.18 -10.99
CA SER A 12 4.48 10.74 -11.15
C SER A 12 3.23 9.91 -10.86
N LEU A 13 2.43 10.33 -9.87
CA LEU A 13 1.15 9.72 -9.55
C LEU A 13 0.10 10.01 -10.62
N MET A 14 0.11 11.23 -11.18
CA MET A 14 -0.73 11.59 -12.32
C MET A 14 -0.50 10.66 -13.52
N ARG A 15 0.77 10.41 -13.86
CA ARG A 15 1.14 9.48 -14.95
C ARG A 15 0.67 8.04 -14.70
N LYS A 16 0.74 7.57 -13.44
CA LYS A 16 0.24 6.23 -13.07
C LYS A 16 -1.29 6.16 -13.20
N ALA A 17 -2.01 7.20 -12.75
CA ALA A 17 -3.46 7.29 -12.87
C ALA A 17 -3.90 7.29 -14.35
N GLU A 18 -3.20 8.04 -15.21
CA GLU A 18 -3.46 8.04 -16.66
C GLU A 18 -3.20 6.69 -17.30
N ALA A 19 -2.11 6.00 -16.93
CA ALA A 19 -1.79 4.68 -17.45
C ALA A 19 -2.86 3.64 -17.05
N TRP A 20 -3.30 3.69 -15.79
CA TRP A 20 -4.38 2.84 -15.29
C TRP A 20 -5.71 3.15 -16.01
N ALA A 21 -6.06 4.43 -16.18
CA ALA A 21 -7.27 4.83 -16.89
C ALA A 21 -7.29 4.33 -18.34
N LYS A 22 -6.14 4.39 -19.05
CA LYS A 22 -5.99 3.84 -20.41
C LYS A 22 -6.18 2.33 -20.44
N ASN A 23 -5.60 1.60 -19.49
CA ASN A 23 -5.73 0.15 -19.40
C ASN A 23 -7.19 -0.29 -19.17
N HIS A 24 -7.92 0.47 -18.35
CA HIS A 24 -9.31 0.19 -18.01
C HIS A 24 -10.33 0.88 -18.94
N GLN A 25 -9.86 1.58 -19.97
CA GLN A 25 -10.70 2.28 -20.94
C GLN A 25 -11.65 3.31 -20.31
N LEU A 26 -11.20 3.90 -19.19
CA LEU A 26 -11.91 4.92 -18.42
C LEU A 26 -11.32 6.31 -18.71
N SER A 27 -12.10 7.36 -18.48
CA SER A 27 -11.54 8.72 -18.45
C SER A 27 -10.71 8.92 -17.17
N LEU A 28 -9.74 9.83 -17.22
CA LEU A 28 -8.96 10.20 -16.04
C LEU A 28 -9.85 10.69 -14.87
N SER A 29 -10.91 11.44 -15.17
CA SER A 29 -11.89 11.87 -14.18
C SER A 29 -12.67 10.73 -13.53
N ALA A 30 -13.05 9.71 -14.31
CA ALA A 30 -13.74 8.52 -13.80
C ALA A 30 -12.79 7.66 -12.96
N ALA A 31 -11.54 7.52 -13.39
CA ALA A 31 -10.50 6.82 -12.64
C ALA A 31 -10.22 7.49 -11.29
N ILE A 32 -10.08 8.82 -11.27
CA ILE A 32 -9.88 9.58 -10.04
C ILE A 32 -11.11 9.47 -9.12
N SER A 33 -12.32 9.57 -9.67
CA SER A 33 -13.55 9.43 -8.87
C SER A 33 -13.68 8.04 -8.26
N HIS A 34 -13.35 7.00 -9.04
CA HIS A 34 -13.37 5.62 -8.56
C HIS A 34 -12.36 5.39 -7.43
N LEU A 35 -11.14 5.91 -7.58
CA LEU A 35 -10.12 5.84 -6.54
C LEU A 35 -10.59 6.53 -5.26
N LEU A 36 -11.18 7.72 -5.37
CA LEU A 36 -11.70 8.46 -4.21
C LEU A 36 -12.83 7.73 -3.49
N GLN A 37 -13.64 6.94 -4.20
CA GLN A 37 -14.65 6.08 -3.58
C GLN A 37 -14.09 4.80 -2.95
N GLN A 38 -12.92 4.34 -3.42
CA GLN A 38 -12.24 3.16 -2.88
C GLN A 38 -11.29 3.49 -1.72
N LEU A 39 -11.00 4.77 -1.48
CA LEU A 39 -10.25 5.14 -0.29
C LEU A 39 -11.05 4.66 0.92
N PRO A 40 -10.48 3.78 1.77
CA PRO A 40 -11.09 3.53 3.06
C PRO A 40 -11.24 4.91 3.71
N GLU A 41 -12.43 5.21 4.23
CA GLU A 41 -12.61 6.41 5.04
C GLU A 41 -11.42 6.42 6.00
N LEU A 42 -10.69 7.53 6.06
CA LEU A 42 -9.54 7.65 6.94
C LEU A 42 -10.08 7.69 8.38
N ASP A 43 -10.54 6.55 8.87
CA ASP A 43 -10.93 6.34 10.23
C ASP A 43 -9.75 6.73 11.08
N SER A 44 -10.04 7.42 12.19
CA SER A 44 -9.05 8.06 13.05
C SER A 44 -7.95 7.09 13.54
N GLU A 45 -8.22 5.78 13.45
CA GLU A 45 -7.29 4.68 13.70
C GLU A 45 -6.07 4.67 12.75
N ASN A 46 -6.24 5.01 11.47
CA ASN A 46 -5.13 5.07 10.50
C ASN A 46 -4.28 6.34 10.62
N GLN A 47 -4.83 7.41 11.21
CA GLN A 47 -4.08 8.64 11.44
C GLN A 47 -2.98 8.44 12.50
N ASN A 48 -3.22 7.56 13.48
CA ASN A 48 -2.22 7.21 14.50
C ASN A 48 -1.09 6.35 13.93
N LEU A 49 -1.39 5.47 12.98
CA LEU A 49 -0.38 4.68 12.27
C LEU A 49 0.51 5.57 11.39
N VAL A 50 -0.06 6.46 10.58
CA VAL A 50 0.72 7.37 9.71
C VAL A 50 1.59 8.33 10.51
N SER A 51 1.10 8.87 11.63
CA SER A 51 1.90 9.74 12.51
C SER A 51 3.02 8.96 13.20
N THR A 52 2.76 7.75 13.68
CA THR A 52 3.79 6.89 14.31
C THR A 52 4.88 6.48 13.31
N ILE A 53 4.50 6.07 12.09
CA ILE A 53 5.46 5.67 11.05
C ILE A 53 6.27 6.90 10.57
N SER A 54 5.65 8.08 10.46
CA SER A 54 6.33 9.31 10.00
C SER A 54 7.18 10.00 11.07
N GLN A 55 6.79 9.95 12.35
CA GLN A 55 7.51 10.62 13.45
C GLN A 55 8.71 9.82 13.96
N GLU A 56 8.73 8.51 13.74
CA GLU A 56 9.80 7.62 14.19
C GLU A 56 10.80 7.26 13.07
N SER A 57 10.82 8.00 11.96
CA SER A 57 11.82 7.84 10.88
C SER A 57 13.23 8.31 11.28
N GLY A 58 13.59 8.18 12.56
CA GLY A 58 14.99 7.96 12.93
C GLY A 58 15.47 6.67 12.27
N ARG A 59 16.78 6.52 12.04
CA ARG A 59 17.36 5.28 11.51
C ARG A 59 17.05 4.11 12.46
N ARG A 60 15.92 3.45 12.25
CA ARG A 60 15.55 2.20 12.90
C ARG A 60 16.39 1.10 12.28
N SER A 61 17.02 0.30 13.12
CA SER A 61 17.84 -0.82 12.68
C SER A 61 16.91 -1.97 12.36
N ILE A 62 17.12 -2.65 11.22
CA ILE A 62 16.38 -3.86 10.88
C ILE A 62 16.55 -4.95 11.96
N LEU A 63 17.60 -4.86 12.77
CA LEU A 63 17.83 -5.73 13.93
C LEU A 63 16.77 -5.61 15.03
N GLU A 64 15.99 -4.53 15.05
CA GLU A 64 14.86 -4.37 15.99
C GLU A 64 13.71 -5.34 15.67
N LEU A 65 13.69 -5.91 14.46
CA LEU A 65 12.71 -6.91 14.04
C LEU A 65 13.16 -8.35 14.32
N ASP A 66 14.37 -8.55 14.87
CA ASP A 66 14.89 -9.86 15.23
C ASP A 66 14.00 -10.50 16.31
N GLY A 67 13.55 -11.72 16.07
CA GLY A 67 12.68 -12.47 16.99
C GLY A 67 11.19 -12.08 16.97
N LEU A 68 10.80 -10.88 16.53
CA LEU A 68 9.39 -10.43 16.54
C LEU A 68 8.46 -11.24 15.63
N GLY A 69 9.00 -11.97 14.65
CA GLY A 69 8.21 -12.84 13.77
C GLY A 69 8.02 -14.26 14.31
N GLN A 70 8.79 -14.70 15.31
CA GLN A 70 8.89 -16.13 15.66
C GLN A 70 7.57 -16.77 16.09
N GLU A 71 6.73 -15.99 16.78
CA GLU A 71 5.40 -16.40 17.27
C GLU A 71 4.38 -16.60 16.14
N ILE A 72 4.51 -15.85 15.04
CA ILE A 72 3.67 -15.99 13.84
C ILE A 72 3.99 -17.31 13.11
N TRP A 73 5.24 -17.76 13.16
CA TRP A 73 5.71 -18.99 12.53
C TRP A 73 5.54 -20.24 13.40
N GLN A 74 4.93 -20.13 14.58
CA GLN A 74 4.69 -21.30 15.45
C GLN A 74 3.71 -22.28 14.79
N GLY A 75 4.15 -23.53 14.63
CA GLY A 75 3.35 -24.57 13.99
C GLY A 75 3.35 -24.55 12.46
N ILE A 76 4.10 -23.63 11.85
CA ILE A 76 4.31 -23.57 10.40
C ILE A 76 5.73 -24.09 10.10
N ASP A 77 5.84 -25.05 9.18
CA ASP A 77 7.14 -25.47 8.66
C ASP A 77 7.69 -24.36 7.76
N ASN A 78 8.51 -23.51 8.34
CA ASN A 78 9.06 -22.32 7.68
C ASN A 78 9.90 -22.68 6.45
N GLN A 79 10.62 -23.80 6.46
CA GLN A 79 11.43 -24.25 5.34
C GLN A 79 10.56 -24.70 4.18
N MET A 80 9.52 -25.48 4.45
CA MET A 80 8.58 -25.92 3.42
C MET A 80 7.89 -24.71 2.78
N TYR A 81 7.37 -23.77 3.59
CA TYR A 81 6.68 -22.59 3.08
C TYR A 81 7.59 -21.71 2.20
N ILE A 82 8.85 -21.49 2.62
CA ILE A 82 9.82 -20.74 1.82
C ILE A 82 10.14 -21.44 0.50
N ASN A 83 10.23 -22.78 0.51
CA ASN A 83 10.49 -23.54 -0.71
C ASN A 83 9.32 -23.44 -1.70
N GLU A 84 8.09 -23.57 -1.23
CA GLU A 84 6.89 -23.41 -2.05
C GLU A 84 6.80 -22.01 -2.67
N GLU A 85 7.06 -20.97 -1.88
CA GLU A 85 7.10 -19.58 -2.39
C GLU A 85 8.22 -19.38 -3.43
N ARG A 86 9.40 -19.98 -3.21
CA ARG A 86 10.52 -19.90 -4.17
C ARG A 86 10.21 -20.62 -5.48
N ASP A 87 9.60 -21.79 -5.41
CA ASP A 87 9.21 -22.55 -6.60
C ASP A 87 8.10 -21.82 -7.38
N SER A 88 7.18 -21.13 -6.68
CA SER A 88 6.14 -20.27 -7.27
C SER A 88 6.71 -19.08 -8.05
N TRP A 89 7.89 -18.57 -7.66
CA TRP A 89 8.53 -17.43 -8.31
C TRP A 89 9.50 -17.82 -9.44
N ASN A 90 9.94 -19.08 -9.47
CA ASN A 90 10.83 -19.63 -10.51
C ASN A 90 10.07 -20.17 -11.74
N GLY A 91 8.90 -19.58 -12.04
CA GLY A 91 8.14 -19.84 -13.28
C GLY A 91 8.88 -19.41 -14.54
#